data_AF-A0A1Q7PXV0-F1
#
_entry.id   AF-A0A1Q7PXV0-F1
#
_cell.length_a   1.000
_cell.length_b   1.000
_cell.length_c   1.000
_cell.angle_alpha   90.00
_cell.angle_beta   90.00
_cell.angle_gamma   90.00
#
_symmetry.space_group_name_H-M   'P 1'
#
loop_
_entity.id
_entity.type
_entity.pdbx_description
1 polymer ?
#
loop_
_entity_poly.entity_id
_entity_poly.type
_entity_poly.pdbx_seq_one_letter_code
_entity_poly.pdbx_strand_id
1 'polypeptide(L)'
;MISLTLLKSAGFGAPAQTVSVFPEKIHEGEMLWVDAESPTAKELADLKSRFDLDDYAIEDVVHRNQRPKLEEYGKNVFAVIHVPDVRNRKSGIIELFVFFQKNWIITVHSDDSELIHSIDSRIRARGLAPLTTAPSPDLYVSRILTNRQ
;
A
#
# COMPACT_ATOMS: atom_id res chain seq x y z
N MET A 1 8.11 -5.22 9.49
CA MET A 1 7.98 -6.37 8.59
C MET A 1 7.55 -5.86 7.22
N ILE A 2 8.28 -6.23 6.16
CA ILE A 2 7.88 -5.94 4.78
C ILE A 2 7.29 -7.21 4.16
N SER A 3 6.09 -7.10 3.60
CA SER A 3 5.47 -8.13 2.78
C SER A 3 5.34 -7.66 1.33
N LEU A 4 5.50 -8.59 0.39
CA LEU A 4 5.44 -8.32 -1.04
C LEU A 4 4.36 -9.20 -1.66
N THR A 5 3.37 -8.58 -2.28
CA THR A 5 2.26 -9.26 -2.92
C THR A 5 2.18 -8.82 -4.38
N LEU A 6 2.42 -9.75 -5.31
CA LEU A 6 2.27 -9.52 -6.74
C LEU A 6 0.86 -9.91 -7.17
N LEU A 7 0.09 -8.94 -7.68
CA LEU A 7 -1.20 -9.15 -8.29
C LEU A 7 -1.02 -9.27 -9.80
N LYS A 8 -1.67 -10.25 -10.43
CA LYS A 8 -1.62 -10.44 -11.90
C LYS A 8 -3.02 -10.40 -12.49
N SER A 9 -3.17 -9.80 -13.66
CA SER A 9 -4.36 -9.89 -14.48
C SER A 9 -4.49 -11.30 -15.08
N ALA A 10 -5.00 -12.26 -14.29
CA ALA A 10 -5.27 -13.61 -14.76
C ALA A 10 -6.76 -13.93 -14.56
N GLY A 11 -7.55 -13.84 -15.65
CA GLY A 11 -8.95 -14.26 -15.68
C GLY A 11 -9.82 -13.75 -14.52
N PHE A 12 -10.93 -14.43 -14.23
CA PHE A 12 -11.71 -14.16 -13.03
C PHE A 12 -10.86 -14.41 -11.77
N GLY A 13 -10.44 -13.35 -11.09
CA GLY A 13 -9.96 -13.43 -9.70
C GLY A 13 -8.60 -12.81 -9.38
N ALA A 14 -7.77 -12.44 -10.36
CA ALA A 14 -6.45 -11.81 -10.18
C ALA A 14 -5.66 -12.36 -8.97
N PRO A 15 -5.11 -13.59 -9.05
CA PRO A 15 -4.54 -14.28 -7.90
C PRO A 15 -3.36 -13.48 -7.33
N ALA A 16 -3.50 -13.10 -6.06
CA ALA A 16 -2.45 -12.41 -5.32
C ALA A 16 -1.42 -13.44 -4.84
N GLN A 17 -0.18 -13.29 -5.30
CA GLN A 17 0.93 -14.17 -4.92
C GLN A 17 1.88 -13.42 -3.99
N THR A 18 2.12 -13.98 -2.80
CA THR A 18 3.22 -13.50 -1.95
C THR A 18 4.55 -13.87 -2.60
N VAL A 19 5.44 -12.90 -2.76
CA VAL A 19 6.78 -13.09 -3.32
C VAL A 19 7.82 -12.86 -2.23
N SER A 20 8.89 -13.64 -2.22
CA SER A 20 9.95 -13.56 -1.19
C SER A 20 11.01 -12.50 -1.49
N VAL A 21 11.06 -12.02 -2.73
CA VAL A 21 12.01 -11.01 -3.19
C VAL A 21 11.29 -10.03 -4.08
N PHE A 22 11.79 -8.80 -4.14
CA PHE A 22 11.26 -7.83 -5.08
C PHE A 22 11.51 -8.29 -6.52
N PRO A 23 10.48 -8.24 -7.39
CA PRO A 23 10.67 -8.59 -8.79
C PRO A 23 11.65 -7.63 -9.46
N GLU A 24 12.43 -8.13 -10.42
CA GLU A 24 13.31 -7.30 -11.26
C GLU A 24 12.49 -6.37 -12.16
N LYS A 25 11.32 -6.82 -12.61
CA LYS A 25 10.40 -6.07 -13.45
C LYS A 25 8.96 -6.43 -13.09
N ILE A 26 8.09 -5.43 -13.11
CA ILE A 26 6.64 -5.62 -13.00
C ILE A 26 6.09 -5.52 -14.44
N HIS A 27 5.50 -6.60 -14.93
CA HIS A 27 5.02 -6.69 -16.30
C HIS A 27 3.67 -5.98 -16.50
N GLU A 28 3.27 -5.79 -17.77
CA GLU A 28 1.96 -5.24 -18.08
C GLU A 28 0.85 -6.17 -17.56
N GLY A 29 -0.16 -5.59 -16.93
CA GLY A 29 -1.21 -6.35 -16.24
C GLY A 29 -0.79 -6.88 -14.87
N GLU A 30 0.40 -6.56 -14.37
CA GLU A 30 0.82 -6.85 -12.99
C GLU A 30 0.86 -5.59 -12.13
N MET A 31 0.67 -5.77 -10.83
CA MET A 31 0.84 -4.73 -9.82
C MET A 31 1.55 -5.33 -8.61
N LEU A 32 2.62 -4.69 -8.15
CA LEU A 32 3.27 -5.04 -6.90
C LEU A 32 2.68 -4.21 -5.77
N TRP A 33 2.13 -4.88 -4.76
CA TRP A 33 1.84 -4.27 -3.48
C TRP A 33 2.94 -4.61 -2.48
N VAL A 34 3.56 -3.57 -1.93
CA VAL A 34 4.52 -3.63 -0.83
C VAL A 34 3.82 -3.13 0.41
N ASP A 35 3.77 -3.96 1.45
CA ASP A 35 3.22 -3.54 2.74
C ASP A 35 4.34 -3.53 3.78
N ALA A 36 4.60 -2.37 4.36
CA ALA A 36 5.67 -2.13 5.31
C ALA A 36 5.07 -1.76 6.68
N GLU A 37 4.88 -2.78 7.51
CA GLU A 37 4.47 -2.64 8.89
C GLU A 37 5.68 -2.31 9.76
N SER A 38 5.69 -1.19 10.46
CA SER A 38 6.80 -0.78 11.34
C SER A 38 8.19 -0.96 10.70
N PRO A 39 8.47 -0.39 9.51
CA PRO A 39 9.77 -0.57 8.88
C PRO A 39 10.86 0.10 9.71
N THR A 40 12.03 -0.54 9.75
CA THR A 40 13.26 0.06 10.26
C THR A 40 13.72 1.21 9.34
N ALA A 41 14.56 2.11 9.85
CA ALA A 41 15.14 3.19 9.05
C ALA A 41 15.90 2.66 7.82
N LYS A 42 16.55 1.48 7.96
CA LYS A 42 17.25 0.82 6.86
C LYS A 42 16.27 0.35 5.78
N GLU A 43 15.21 -0.35 6.18
CA GLU A 43 14.17 -0.81 5.25
C GLU A 43 13.50 0.36 4.52
N LEU A 44 13.23 1.47 5.22
CA LEU A 44 12.66 2.66 4.61
C LEU A 44 13.63 3.32 3.62
N ALA A 45 14.92 3.37 3.93
CA ALA A 45 15.95 3.85 3.00
C ALA A 45 16.09 2.94 1.76
N ASP A 46 15.99 1.62 1.95
CA ASP A 46 16.00 0.65 0.84
C ASP A 46 14.78 0.84 -0.07
N LEU A 47 13.59 1.05 0.51
CA LEU A 47 12.37 1.38 -0.25
C LEU A 47 12.51 2.71 -0.99
N LYS A 48 13.03 3.75 -0.32
CA LYS A 48 13.29 5.05 -0.94
C LYS A 48 14.16 4.90 -2.18
N SER A 49 15.31 4.24 -2.04
CA SER A 49 16.26 4.06 -3.15
C SER A 49 15.67 3.19 -4.26
N ARG A 50 14.87 2.17 -3.92
CA ARG A 50 14.34 1.22 -4.92
C ARG A 50 13.21 1.81 -5.75
N PHE A 51 12.36 2.63 -5.15
CA PHE A 51 11.16 3.18 -5.78
C PHE A 51 11.28 4.67 -6.12
N ASP A 52 12.47 5.26 -5.92
CA ASP A 52 12.74 6.68 -6.18
C ASP A 52 11.74 7.58 -5.42
N LEU A 53 11.58 7.30 -4.12
CA LEU A 53 10.63 8.03 -3.26
C LEU A 53 11.24 9.38 -2.85
N ASP A 54 10.39 10.40 -2.80
CA ASP A 54 10.79 11.76 -2.45
C ASP A 54 11.30 11.86 -1.00
N ASP A 55 12.32 12.70 -0.80
CA ASP A 55 12.92 12.95 0.51
C ASP A 55 11.93 13.50 1.54
N TYR A 56 11.07 14.45 1.13
CA TYR A 56 10.09 15.06 2.03
C TYR A 56 8.99 14.06 2.41
N ALA A 57 8.56 13.23 1.46
CA ALA A 57 7.57 12.19 1.74
C ALA A 57 8.12 11.11 2.68
N ILE A 58 9.41 10.75 2.58
CA ILE A 58 10.06 9.85 3.54
C ILE A 58 10.22 10.51 4.91
N GLU A 59 10.57 11.80 4.95
CA GLU A 59 10.65 12.56 6.19
C GLU A 59 9.31 12.57 6.94
N ASP A 60 8.20 12.69 6.22
CA ASP A 60 6.85 12.64 6.78
C ASP A 60 6.53 11.28 7.41
N VAL A 61 6.92 10.18 6.75
CA VAL A 61 6.75 8.82 7.28
C VAL A 61 7.54 8.63 8.59
N VAL A 62 8.74 9.21 8.68
CA VAL A 62 9.60 9.12 9.86
C VAL A 62 9.03 9.94 11.02
N HIS A 63 8.60 11.18 10.76
CA HIS A 63 8.15 12.11 11.81
C HIS A 63 6.72 11.87 12.27
N ARG A 64 5.89 11.21 11.44
CA ARG A 64 4.47 10.93 11.74
C ARG A 64 3.67 12.19 12.06
N ASN A 65 2.45 12.01 12.59
CA ASN A 65 1.50 13.05 12.97
C ASN A 65 1.17 14.02 11.81
N GLN A 66 1.05 13.45 10.62
CA GLN A 66 0.79 14.14 9.39
C GLN A 66 -0.72 14.30 9.17
N ARG A 67 -1.12 15.47 8.69
CA ARG A 67 -2.52 15.66 8.26
C ARG A 67 -2.78 14.85 6.99
N PRO A 68 -4.02 14.37 6.78
CA PRO A 68 -4.38 13.73 5.53
C PRO A 68 -4.09 14.65 4.35
N LYS A 69 -3.40 14.12 3.35
CA LYS A 69 -2.95 14.87 2.17
C LYS A 69 -2.72 13.95 0.99
N LEU A 70 -2.65 14.53 -0.20
CA LEU A 70 -2.30 13.88 -1.45
C LEU A 70 -1.36 14.81 -2.21
N GLU A 71 -0.15 14.35 -2.49
CA GLU A 71 0.92 15.15 -3.09
C GLU A 71 1.56 14.37 -4.24
N GLU A 72 1.92 15.07 -5.31
CA GLU A 72 2.60 14.49 -6.47
C GLU A 72 4.09 14.80 -6.40
N TYR A 73 4.92 13.75 -6.44
CA TYR A 73 6.38 13.86 -6.44
C TYR A 73 6.95 13.18 -7.69
N GLY A 74 7.28 13.98 -8.70
CA GLY A 74 7.83 13.49 -9.96
C GLY A 74 6.89 12.53 -10.68
N LYS A 75 7.09 11.22 -10.51
CA LYS A 75 6.29 10.15 -11.15
C LYS A 75 5.43 9.34 -10.19
N ASN A 76 5.58 9.53 -8.88
CA ASN A 76 4.80 8.83 -7.87
C ASN A 76 3.92 9.82 -7.09
N VAL A 77 2.88 9.29 -6.49
CA VAL A 77 1.94 10.04 -5.65
C VAL A 77 2.11 9.56 -4.22
N PHE A 78 2.13 10.50 -3.28
CA PHE A 78 2.17 10.26 -1.85
C PHE A 78 0.84 10.67 -1.23
N ALA A 79 0.26 9.80 -0.42
CA ALA A 79 -0.95 10.07 0.34
C ALA A 79 -0.75 9.76 1.82
N VAL A 80 -1.33 10.59 2.67
CA VAL A 80 -1.52 10.31 4.09
C VAL A 80 -3.01 10.09 4.32
N ILE A 81 -3.37 8.92 4.84
CA ILE A 81 -4.75 8.53 5.12
C ILE A 81 -4.88 8.25 6.61
N HIS A 82 -5.87 8.87 7.25
CA HIS A 82 -6.23 8.58 8.63
C HIS A 82 -7.25 7.45 8.67
N VAL A 83 -6.88 6.35 9.32
CA VAL A 83 -7.70 5.15 9.44
C VAL A 83 -8.13 4.99 10.89
N PRO A 84 -9.43 4.76 11.19
CA PRO A 84 -9.86 4.50 12.55
C PRO A 84 -9.22 3.24 13.12
N ASP A 85 -8.61 3.33 14.31
CA ASP A 85 -8.21 2.15 15.09
C ASP A 85 -9.44 1.57 15.78
N VAL A 86 -10.01 0.53 15.20
CA VAL A 86 -11.21 -0.16 15.72
C VAL A 86 -10.89 -1.19 16.81
N ARG A 87 -9.61 -1.51 17.04
CA ARG A 87 -9.20 -2.49 18.06
C ARG A 87 -9.08 -1.90 19.44
N ASN A 88 -8.62 -0.65 19.52
CA ASN A 88 -8.63 0.07 20.77
C ASN A 88 -10.02 0.65 21.05
N ARG A 89 -10.54 0.42 22.26
CA ARG A 89 -11.77 1.09 22.73
C ARG A 89 -11.62 2.62 22.88
N LYS A 90 -10.40 3.13 22.72
CA LYS A 90 -10.13 4.56 22.57
C LYS A 90 -10.09 4.84 21.07
N SER A 91 -10.81 5.85 20.60
CA SER A 91 -10.79 6.33 19.20
C SER A 91 -9.38 6.76 18.77
N GLY A 92 -8.53 5.79 18.47
CA GLY A 92 -7.22 5.99 17.88
C GLY A 92 -7.34 6.21 16.38
N ILE A 93 -6.34 6.88 15.81
CA ILE A 93 -6.18 7.03 14.37
C ILE A 93 -4.83 6.42 14.03
N ILE A 94 -4.84 5.52 13.04
CA ILE A 94 -3.64 4.98 12.41
C ILE A 94 -3.34 5.85 11.19
N GLU A 95 -2.10 6.30 11.08
CA GLU A 95 -1.60 6.96 9.88
C GLU A 95 -1.15 5.91 8.89
N LEU A 96 -1.85 5.86 7.77
CA LEU A 96 -1.48 5.03 6.64
C LEU A 96 -0.84 5.93 5.59
N PHE A 97 0.46 5.73 5.39
CA PHE A 97 1.21 6.39 4.33
C PHE A 97 1.15 5.51 3.09
N VAL A 98 0.80 6.10 1.94
CA VAL A 98 0.64 5.37 0.69
C VAL A 98 1.46 6.03 -0.39
N PHE A 99 2.39 5.29 -0.97
CA PHE A 99 3.08 5.69 -2.19
C PHE A 99 2.54 4.85 -3.34
N PHE A 100 2.25 5.45 -4.49
CA PHE A 100 1.82 4.66 -5.64
C PHE A 100 2.22 5.28 -6.97
N GLN A 101 2.39 4.41 -7.95
CA GLN A 101 2.66 4.72 -9.35
C GLN A 101 2.05 3.61 -10.22
N LYS A 102 1.96 3.80 -11.54
CA LYS A 102 1.33 2.92 -12.55
C LYS A 102 1.21 1.42 -12.22
N ASN A 103 2.25 0.77 -11.70
CA ASN A 103 2.29 -0.68 -11.48
C ASN A 103 2.74 -1.09 -10.07
N TRP A 104 2.80 -0.17 -9.10
CA TRP A 104 3.11 -0.52 -7.73
C TRP A 104 2.43 0.39 -6.71
N ILE A 105 2.21 -0.15 -5.52
CA ILE A 105 1.70 0.58 -4.36
C ILE A 105 2.48 0.13 -3.13
N ILE A 106 2.87 1.08 -2.29
CA ILE A 106 3.55 0.85 -1.02
C ILE A 106 2.67 1.42 0.09
N THR A 107 2.33 0.59 1.06
CA THR A 107 1.67 1.01 2.30
C THR A 107 2.69 0.99 3.43
N VAL A 108 2.77 2.06 4.21
CA VAL A 108 3.60 2.12 5.42
C VAL A 108 2.71 2.50 6.60
N HIS A 109 2.79 1.73 7.69
CA HIS A 109 2.00 1.99 8.90
C HIS A 109 2.75 1.53 10.15
N SER A 110 2.46 2.17 11.27
CA SER A 110 3.18 2.01 12.54
C SER A 110 2.75 0.85 13.41
N ASP A 111 1.53 0.38 13.21
CA ASP A 111 0.90 -0.62 14.04
C ASP A 111 0.25 -1.64 13.13
N ASP A 112 -0.03 -2.83 13.66
CA ASP A 112 -0.94 -3.75 12.98
C ASP A 112 -2.18 -2.94 12.54
N SER A 113 -2.63 -3.11 11.29
CA SER A 113 -3.78 -2.39 10.74
C SER A 113 -4.85 -3.39 10.25
N GLU A 114 -6.00 -3.44 10.92
CA GLU A 114 -7.12 -4.30 10.49
C GLU A 114 -7.61 -3.94 9.09
N LEU A 115 -7.48 -2.66 8.72
CA LEU A 115 -7.78 -2.22 7.36
C LEU A 115 -6.90 -2.96 6.36
N ILE A 116 -5.58 -2.96 6.58
CA ILE A 116 -4.61 -3.61 5.70
C ILE A 116 -4.85 -5.12 5.65
N HIS A 117 -5.06 -5.78 6.80
CA HIS A 117 -5.41 -7.20 6.84
C HIS A 117 -6.71 -7.52 6.10
N SER A 118 -7.72 -6.65 6.23
CA SER A 118 -9.00 -6.80 5.54
C SER A 118 -8.85 -6.63 4.04
N ILE A 119 -8.01 -5.70 3.59
CA ILE A 119 -7.73 -5.49 2.17
C ILE A 119 -6.93 -6.67 1.62
N ASP A 120 -5.89 -7.13 2.32
CA ASP A 120 -5.13 -8.33 1.94
C ASP A 120 -6.02 -9.55 1.76
N SER A 121 -6.86 -9.82 2.76
CA SER A 121 -7.81 -10.94 2.73
C SER A 121 -8.76 -10.86 1.53
N ARG A 122 -9.30 -9.67 1.24
CA ARG A 122 -10.20 -9.46 0.09
C ARG A 122 -9.47 -9.62 -1.24
N ILE A 123 -8.26 -9.07 -1.35
CA ILE A 123 -7.45 -9.15 -2.56
C ILE A 123 -7.05 -10.59 -2.85
N ARG A 124 -6.68 -11.36 -1.83
CA ARG A 124 -6.40 -12.80 -1.99
C ARG A 124 -7.63 -13.61 -2.37
N ALA A 125 -8.81 -13.24 -1.86
CA ALA A 125 -10.05 -13.97 -2.14
C ALA A 125 -10.63 -13.70 -3.53
N ARG A 126 -10.50 -12.47 -4.07
CA ARG A 126 -11.22 -12.05 -5.29
C ARG A 126 -10.48 -11.01 -6.15
N GLY A 127 -9.23 -10.70 -5.85
CA GLY A 127 -8.51 -9.61 -6.49
C GLY A 127 -9.20 -8.25 -6.28
N LEU A 128 -9.24 -7.42 -7.32
CA LEU A 128 -9.93 -6.12 -7.30
C LEU A 128 -11.41 -6.18 -7.75
N ALA A 129 -11.97 -7.38 -7.97
CA ALA A 129 -13.35 -7.54 -8.43
C ALA A 129 -14.40 -6.92 -7.46
N PRO A 130 -15.53 -6.40 -7.95
CA PRO A 130 -15.98 -6.38 -9.36
C PRO A 130 -15.49 -5.15 -10.15
N LEU A 131 -14.66 -4.28 -9.56
CA LEU A 131 -14.29 -3.00 -10.18
C LEU A 131 -13.46 -3.20 -11.46
N THR A 132 -12.62 -4.24 -11.47
CA THR A 132 -11.76 -4.60 -12.61
C THR A 132 -11.22 -6.02 -12.44
N THR A 133 -10.78 -6.62 -13.55
CA THR A 133 -9.99 -7.85 -13.57
C THR A 133 -8.48 -7.58 -13.66
N ALA A 134 -8.08 -6.38 -14.08
CA ALA A 134 -6.68 -5.96 -14.13
C ALA A 134 -6.31 -5.16 -12.87
N PRO A 135 -5.23 -5.52 -12.15
CA PRO A 135 -4.86 -4.80 -10.94
C PRO A 135 -4.43 -3.37 -11.27
N SER A 136 -4.95 -2.39 -10.53
CA SER A 136 -4.56 -0.99 -10.68
C SER A 136 -4.34 -0.32 -9.31
N PRO A 137 -3.27 0.48 -9.15
CA PRO A 137 -2.96 1.15 -7.88
C PRO A 137 -4.05 2.13 -7.44
N ASP A 138 -4.65 2.86 -8.37
CA ASP A 138 -5.74 3.81 -8.12
C ASP A 138 -7.00 3.11 -7.58
N LEU A 139 -7.36 1.94 -8.12
CA LEU A 139 -8.46 1.14 -7.59
C LEU A 139 -8.10 0.51 -6.24
N TYR A 140 -6.84 0.18 -6.01
CA TYR A 140 -6.36 -0.24 -4.70
C TYR A 140 -6.53 0.90 -3.68
N VAL A 141 -6.09 2.13 -3.99
CA VAL A 141 -6.30 3.30 -3.13
C VAL A 141 -7.78 3.56 -2.90
N SER A 142 -8.61 3.45 -3.94
CA SER A 142 -10.07 3.54 -3.78
C SER A 142 -10.59 2.49 -2.80
N ARG A 143 -10.07 1.26 -2.79
CA ARG A 143 -10.44 0.24 -1.81
C ARG A 143 -10.01 0.59 -0.40
N ILE A 144 -8.83 1.19 -0.21
CA ILE A 144 -8.40 1.71 1.09
C ILE A 144 -9.43 2.73 1.61
N LEU A 145 -9.79 3.70 0.77
CA LEU A 145 -10.70 4.80 1.15
C LEU A 145 -12.16 4.38 1.32
N THR A 146 -12.62 3.39 0.56
CA THR A 146 -14.04 2.95 0.54
C THR A 146 -14.26 1.66 1.30
N ASN A 147 -13.29 1.19 2.08
CA ASN A 147 -13.40 -0.06 2.83
C ASN A 147 -14.53 0.06 3.87
N ARG A 148 -15.73 -0.37 3.48
CA ARG A 148 -16.83 -0.59 4.41
C ARG A 148 -16.58 -1.93 5.11
N GLN A 149 -16.49 -1.87 6.44
CA GLN A 149 -16.60 -3.05 7.28
C GLN A 149 -18.00 -3.64 7.15
#